data_AF-A0A2T2WKH2-F1
#
_entry.id   AF-A0A2T2WKH2-F1
#
_cell.length_a   1.000
_cell.length_b   1.000
_cell.length_c   1.000
_cell.angle_alpha   90.00
_cell.angle_beta   90.00
_cell.angle_gamma   90.00
#
_symmetry.space_group_name_H-M   'P 1'
#
loop_
_entity.id
_entity.type
_entity.pdbx_description
1 polymer ?
#
loop_
_entity_poly.entity_id
_entity_poly.type
_entity_poly.pdbx_seq_one_letter_code
_entity_poly.pdbx_strand_id
1 'polypeptide(L)'
;MTSRSPYQILGVDPQSSRDEIRRQYLARVRENPPETHPEEFEAIRSAYEALTSPTPTHPNTVASQSQEEWQAFDTEIVQLLKDGQWKRILSMIKDKPEPVRSLVRAVVYLNQERWDSHVRARDRALKLIYRDSPQLLAFTLRDFKRMYVEDLKPPRVEEALAIYDRYRQDPAVWVEIWSDYGDMLHGLGRQAELIPMMQPLLPGPDDSYDPEKCDVLIEWMGYLADNDLSGAAAQYRTLGLRIARQASPQDLMDMKESAEDLLEAALENENLRVAYFMADFVMRLDRSDKDAKLRAWDLQEAMAVQAELSRLLNDRRVYPLVVQDAWNLLATKMEWDEPGDGLYGDSLISLDSREAYVESVGRIKKSYPATFQMFRDDWEELVKKLTVGMNREQRRRLIR
;
A
#
# COMPACT_ATOMS: atom_id res chain seq x y z
N MET A 1 -38.60 -19.47 -6.15
CA MET A 1 -37.95 -20.50 -5.29
C MET A 1 -37.27 -19.76 -4.16
N THR A 2 -37.52 -20.14 -2.91
CA THR A 2 -36.92 -19.52 -1.72
C THR A 2 -35.42 -19.77 -1.71
N SER A 3 -34.62 -18.71 -1.93
CA SER A 3 -33.16 -18.74 -1.75
C SER A 3 -32.83 -19.09 -0.30
N ARG A 4 -31.97 -20.09 -0.07
CA ARG A 4 -31.49 -20.45 1.27
C ARG A 4 -30.45 -19.42 1.71
N SER A 5 -30.53 -18.99 2.97
CA SER A 5 -29.57 -18.06 3.57
C SER A 5 -28.17 -18.70 3.69
N PRO A 6 -27.06 -17.95 3.59
CA PRO A 6 -25.69 -18.47 3.78
C PRO A 6 -25.53 -19.29 5.06
N TYR A 7 -26.16 -18.86 6.16
CA TYR A 7 -26.18 -19.58 7.43
C TYR A 7 -26.89 -20.95 7.33
N GLN A 8 -27.95 -21.04 6.52
CA GLN A 8 -28.68 -22.30 6.28
C GLN A 8 -27.91 -23.26 5.36
N ILE A 9 -27.10 -22.72 4.44
CA ILE A 9 -26.24 -23.51 3.55
C ILE A 9 -25.10 -24.16 4.36
N LEU A 10 -24.46 -23.39 5.25
CA LEU A 10 -23.41 -23.93 6.14
C LEU A 10 -23.95 -24.66 7.37
N GLY A 11 -25.23 -24.49 7.71
CA GLY A 11 -25.85 -25.11 8.89
C GLY A 11 -25.36 -24.53 10.22
N VAL A 12 -25.07 -23.23 10.23
CA VAL A 12 -24.59 -22.46 11.40
C VAL A 12 -25.66 -21.51 11.90
N ASP A 13 -25.58 -21.11 13.17
CA ASP A 13 -26.46 -20.08 13.73
C ASP A 13 -26.04 -18.69 13.22
N PRO A 14 -26.98 -17.75 12.97
CA PRO A 14 -26.64 -16.37 12.62
C PRO A 14 -25.74 -15.64 13.63
N GLN A 15 -25.66 -16.12 14.88
CA GLN A 15 -24.79 -15.62 15.94
C GLN A 15 -23.49 -16.44 16.10
N SER A 16 -23.22 -17.43 15.25
CA SER A 16 -21.99 -18.22 15.28
C SER A 16 -20.75 -17.36 15.04
N SER A 17 -19.67 -17.63 15.78
CA SER A 17 -18.38 -16.95 15.59
C SER A 17 -17.73 -17.32 14.25
N ARG A 18 -16.78 -16.50 13.77
CA ARG A 18 -16.00 -16.77 12.54
C ARG A 18 -15.32 -18.15 12.59
N ASP A 19 -14.79 -18.54 13.74
CA ASP A 19 -14.17 -19.86 13.93
C ASP A 19 -15.17 -21.01 13.75
N GLU A 20 -16.41 -20.83 14.19
CA GLU A 20 -17.47 -21.83 14.03
C GLU A 20 -17.96 -21.92 12.58
N ILE A 21 -18.05 -20.77 11.90
CA ILE A 21 -18.33 -20.68 10.46
C ILE A 21 -17.24 -21.39 9.64
N ARG A 22 -15.95 -21.14 9.93
CA ARG A 22 -14.80 -21.80 9.29
C ARG A 22 -14.79 -23.30 9.53
N ARG A 23 -15.07 -23.73 10.76
CA ARG A 23 -15.14 -25.17 11.12
C ARG A 23 -16.23 -25.89 10.33
N GLN A 24 -17.40 -25.28 10.19
CA GLN A 24 -18.52 -25.88 9.45
C GLN A 24 -18.31 -25.87 7.94
N TYR A 25 -17.70 -24.82 7.39
CA TYR A 25 -17.28 -24.81 5.98
C TYR A 25 -16.38 -26.01 5.65
N LEU A 26 -15.33 -26.25 6.44
CA LEU A 26 -14.41 -27.36 6.21
C LEU A 26 -15.09 -28.73 6.34
N ALA A 27 -16.05 -28.88 7.25
CA ALA A 27 -16.85 -30.09 7.38
C ALA A 27 -17.70 -30.34 6.12
N ARG A 28 -18.40 -29.30 5.64
CA ARG A 28 -19.27 -29.37 4.46
C ARG A 28 -18.51 -29.62 3.16
N VAL A 29 -17.31 -29.06 3.01
CA VAL A 29 -16.43 -29.32 1.85
C VAL A 29 -15.96 -30.78 1.81
N ARG A 30 -15.69 -31.39 2.97
CA ARG A 30 -15.33 -32.82 3.03
C ARG A 30 -16.50 -33.73 2.69
N GLU A 31 -17.72 -33.34 3.03
CA GLU A 31 -18.95 -34.07 2.71
C GLU A 31 -19.37 -33.90 1.24
N ASN A 32 -19.05 -32.75 0.64
CA ASN A 32 -19.45 -32.38 -0.73
C ASN A 32 -18.22 -31.95 -1.55
N PRO A 33 -17.30 -32.88 -1.89
CA PRO A 33 -16.11 -32.55 -2.66
C PRO A 33 -16.44 -32.12 -4.09
N PRO A 34 -15.63 -31.24 -4.70
CA PRO A 34 -15.92 -30.64 -6.01
C PRO A 34 -15.98 -31.66 -7.15
N GLU A 35 -15.31 -32.80 -6.99
CA GLU A 35 -15.26 -33.87 -8.01
C GLU A 35 -16.57 -34.66 -8.12
N THR A 36 -17.35 -34.75 -7.04
CA THR A 36 -18.60 -35.52 -7.01
C THR A 36 -19.85 -34.66 -6.78
N HIS A 37 -19.69 -33.46 -6.21
CA HIS A 37 -20.77 -32.55 -5.83
C HIS A 37 -20.47 -31.08 -6.21
N PRO A 38 -20.25 -30.76 -7.49
CA PRO A 38 -19.77 -29.45 -7.92
C PRO A 38 -20.73 -28.30 -7.58
N GLU A 39 -22.04 -28.48 -7.77
CA GLU A 39 -23.05 -27.44 -7.48
C GLU A 39 -23.18 -27.16 -5.97
N GLU A 40 -23.08 -28.20 -5.14
CA GLU A 40 -23.17 -28.08 -3.68
C GLU A 40 -21.89 -27.47 -3.11
N PHE A 41 -20.74 -27.85 -3.66
CA PHE A 41 -19.45 -27.25 -3.33
C PHE A 41 -19.43 -25.74 -3.65
N GLU A 42 -19.94 -25.33 -4.82
CA GLU A 42 -20.01 -23.92 -5.21
C GLU A 42 -20.94 -23.12 -4.29
N ALA A 43 -22.08 -23.70 -3.89
CA ALA A 43 -22.99 -23.09 -2.91
C ALA A 43 -22.36 -22.96 -1.51
N ILE A 44 -21.63 -23.98 -1.05
CA ILE A 44 -20.92 -24.00 0.25
C ILE A 44 -19.81 -22.95 0.26
N ARG A 45 -19.01 -22.89 -0.81
CA ARG A 45 -17.93 -21.91 -0.98
C ARG A 45 -18.46 -20.48 -1.01
N SER A 46 -19.51 -20.23 -1.82
CA SER A 46 -20.15 -18.91 -1.91
C SER A 46 -20.74 -18.46 -0.55
N ALA A 47 -21.33 -19.39 0.20
CA ALA A 47 -21.86 -19.11 1.54
C ALA A 47 -20.75 -18.80 2.56
N TYR A 48 -19.61 -19.48 2.49
CA TYR A 48 -18.45 -19.20 3.34
C TYR A 48 -17.80 -17.86 3.02
N GLU A 49 -17.58 -17.57 1.73
CA GLU A 49 -17.04 -16.28 1.28
C GLU A 49 -17.95 -15.11 1.70
N ALA A 50 -19.28 -15.25 1.57
CA ALA A 50 -20.24 -14.24 2.03
C ALA A 50 -20.23 -14.01 3.55
N LEU A 51 -19.74 -14.96 4.34
CA LEU A 51 -19.68 -14.89 5.79
C LEU A 51 -18.28 -14.56 6.34
N THR A 52 -17.22 -14.71 5.54
CA THR A 52 -15.83 -14.51 5.97
C THR A 52 -15.06 -13.43 5.23
N SER A 53 -15.53 -12.91 4.09
CA SER A 53 -14.86 -11.82 3.38
C SER A 53 -14.88 -10.50 4.19
N PRO A 54 -13.73 -9.83 4.41
CA PRO A 54 -13.68 -8.46 4.93
C PRO A 54 -13.98 -7.41 3.86
N THR A 55 -13.81 -7.76 2.58
CA THR A 55 -14.15 -6.91 1.43
C THR A 55 -15.65 -6.98 1.17
N PRO A 56 -16.32 -5.87 0.81
CA PRO A 56 -17.72 -5.93 0.41
C PRO A 56 -17.83 -6.83 -0.81
N THR A 57 -18.25 -8.07 -0.60
CA THR A 57 -19.02 -8.77 -1.61
C THR A 57 -20.21 -7.84 -1.84
N HIS A 58 -20.21 -7.13 -2.97
CA HIS A 58 -21.43 -6.50 -3.48
C HIS A 58 -22.56 -7.51 -3.25
N PRO A 59 -23.68 -7.11 -2.64
CA PRO A 59 -24.72 -8.04 -2.21
C PRO A 59 -25.34 -8.70 -3.45
N ASN A 60 -24.73 -9.79 -3.92
CA ASN A 60 -25.20 -10.57 -5.03
C ASN A 60 -26.06 -11.70 -4.50
N THR A 61 -27.33 -11.38 -4.27
CA THR A 61 -28.41 -12.30 -4.64
C THR A 61 -29.77 -11.61 -4.82
N VAL A 62 -29.77 -10.31 -5.15
CA VAL A 62 -30.87 -9.65 -5.88
C VAL A 62 -30.27 -8.59 -6.81
N ALA A 63 -30.29 -8.88 -8.11
CA ALA A 63 -30.11 -7.97 -9.24
C ALA A 63 -28.68 -7.48 -9.58
N SER A 64 -27.97 -8.23 -10.43
CA SER A 64 -26.94 -7.67 -11.34
C SER A 64 -27.46 -6.46 -12.14
N GLN A 65 -28.77 -6.38 -12.39
CA GLN A 65 -29.46 -5.20 -12.91
C GLN A 65 -29.31 -3.96 -12.00
N SER A 66 -29.25 -4.12 -10.67
CA SER A 66 -29.06 -3.00 -9.75
C SER A 66 -27.63 -2.45 -9.79
N GLN A 67 -26.62 -3.30 -10.03
CA GLN A 67 -25.22 -2.86 -10.13
C GLN A 67 -24.96 -2.08 -11.42
N GLU A 68 -25.46 -2.55 -12.55
CA GLU A 68 -25.40 -1.82 -13.83
C GLU A 68 -26.18 -0.50 -13.75
N GLU A 69 -27.35 -0.48 -13.10
CA GLU A 69 -28.11 0.75 -12.85
C GLU A 69 -27.36 1.74 -11.94
N TRP A 70 -26.66 1.26 -10.92
CA TRP A 70 -25.83 2.11 -10.06
C TRP A 70 -24.59 2.64 -10.79
N GLN A 71 -23.94 1.82 -11.62
CA GLN A 71 -22.80 2.25 -12.44
C GLN A 71 -23.23 3.26 -13.50
N ALA A 72 -24.37 3.04 -14.16
CA ALA A 72 -24.93 3.99 -15.13
C ALA A 72 -25.33 5.30 -14.45
N PHE A 73 -25.94 5.23 -13.27
CA PHE A 73 -26.26 6.40 -12.46
C PHE A 73 -25.00 7.18 -12.06
N ASP A 74 -23.95 6.51 -11.58
CA ASP A 74 -22.70 7.15 -11.19
C ASP A 74 -22.00 7.82 -12.38
N THR A 75 -21.91 7.10 -13.50
CA THR A 75 -21.34 7.62 -14.75
C THR A 75 -22.10 8.85 -15.24
N GLU A 76 -23.43 8.84 -15.21
CA GLU A 76 -24.24 9.99 -15.60
C GLU A 76 -24.04 11.16 -14.62
N ILE A 77 -24.01 10.92 -13.31
CA ILE A 77 -23.76 11.96 -12.31
C ILE A 77 -22.40 12.62 -12.53
N VAL A 78 -21.33 11.84 -12.75
CA VAL A 78 -19.98 12.37 -13.02
C VAL A 78 -19.97 13.23 -14.29
N GLN A 79 -20.63 12.79 -15.36
CA GLN A 79 -20.72 13.57 -16.59
C GLN A 79 -21.50 14.87 -16.38
N LEU A 80 -22.63 14.81 -15.69
CA LEU A 80 -23.44 16.00 -15.39
C LEU A 80 -22.73 16.98 -14.46
N LEU A 81 -21.88 16.48 -13.56
CA LEU A 81 -21.05 17.32 -12.70
C LEU A 81 -20.04 18.11 -13.55
N LYS A 82 -19.36 17.44 -14.50
CA LYS A 82 -18.44 18.08 -15.45
C LYS A 82 -19.13 19.13 -16.31
N ASP A 83 -20.35 18.85 -16.75
CA ASP A 83 -21.14 19.75 -17.59
C ASP A 83 -21.86 20.87 -16.82
N GLY A 84 -21.72 20.92 -15.50
CA GLY A 84 -22.38 21.91 -14.65
C GLY A 84 -23.91 21.81 -14.59
N GLN A 85 -24.48 20.63 -14.89
CA GLN A 85 -25.92 20.41 -15.00
C GLN A 85 -26.60 20.15 -13.63
N TRP A 86 -26.39 21.04 -12.68
CA TRP A 86 -26.79 20.87 -11.27
C TRP A 86 -28.27 20.57 -11.06
N LYS A 87 -29.15 21.25 -11.81
CA LYS A 87 -30.61 21.05 -11.68
C LYS A 87 -31.03 19.64 -12.10
N ARG A 88 -30.37 19.09 -13.13
CA ARG A 88 -30.64 17.73 -13.61
C ARG A 88 -30.19 16.71 -12.57
N ILE A 89 -28.99 16.88 -12.01
CA ILE A 89 -28.49 16.04 -10.91
C ILE A 89 -29.48 16.04 -9.74
N LEU A 90 -29.91 17.22 -9.27
CA LEU A 90 -30.84 17.33 -8.14
C LEU A 90 -32.22 16.70 -8.42
N SER A 91 -32.65 16.67 -9.69
CA SER A 91 -33.87 15.97 -10.10
C SER A 91 -33.68 14.46 -10.07
N MET A 92 -32.57 13.94 -10.60
CA MET A 92 -32.27 12.51 -10.67
C MET A 92 -32.18 11.85 -9.30
N ILE A 93 -31.65 12.57 -8.31
CA ILE A 93 -31.52 12.01 -6.96
C ILE A 93 -32.80 12.08 -6.14
N LYS A 94 -33.88 12.70 -6.63
CA LYS A 94 -35.08 12.97 -5.82
C LYS A 94 -35.65 11.70 -5.18
N ASP A 95 -35.68 10.60 -5.93
CA ASP A 95 -36.26 9.33 -5.51
C ASP A 95 -35.22 8.35 -4.94
N LYS A 96 -33.96 8.78 -4.79
CA LYS A 96 -32.89 7.97 -4.19
C LYS A 96 -32.96 8.00 -2.66
N PRO A 97 -32.37 6.99 -1.97
CA PRO A 97 -32.27 6.97 -0.52
C PRO A 97 -31.56 8.20 0.04
N GLU A 98 -31.94 8.63 1.25
CA GLU A 98 -31.44 9.88 1.85
C GLU A 98 -29.91 9.98 2.00
N PRO A 99 -29.16 8.91 2.35
CA PRO A 99 -27.70 8.95 2.35
C PRO A 99 -27.13 9.34 0.97
N VAL A 100 -27.62 8.69 -0.09
CA VAL A 100 -27.22 8.97 -1.48
C VAL A 100 -27.57 10.40 -1.88
N ARG A 101 -28.78 10.86 -1.57
CA ARG A 101 -29.18 12.25 -1.85
C ARG A 101 -28.25 13.26 -1.17
N SER A 102 -27.88 12.97 0.07
CA SER A 102 -27.04 13.86 0.88
C SER A 102 -25.60 13.88 0.36
N LEU A 103 -25.04 12.73 -0.03
CA LEU A 103 -23.72 12.63 -0.67
C LEU A 103 -23.67 13.42 -1.98
N VAL A 104 -24.60 13.17 -2.90
CA VAL A 104 -24.61 13.86 -4.20
C VAL A 104 -24.81 15.37 -4.00
N ARG A 105 -25.66 15.80 -3.06
CA ARG A 105 -25.79 17.21 -2.71
C ARG A 105 -24.48 17.79 -2.17
N ALA A 106 -23.75 17.06 -1.34
CA ALA A 106 -22.46 17.51 -0.85
C ALA A 106 -21.51 17.78 -2.03
N VAL A 107 -21.36 16.84 -2.96
CA VAL A 107 -20.49 17.01 -4.13
C VAL A 107 -20.94 18.17 -5.02
N VAL A 108 -22.24 18.31 -5.29
CA VAL A 108 -22.79 19.43 -6.07
C VAL A 108 -22.50 20.77 -5.39
N TYR A 109 -22.70 20.87 -4.07
CA TYR A 109 -22.44 22.11 -3.35
C TYR A 109 -20.96 22.43 -3.26
N LEU A 110 -20.08 21.43 -3.21
CA LEU A 110 -18.63 21.63 -3.28
C LEU A 110 -18.24 22.27 -4.61
N ASN A 111 -18.72 21.71 -5.73
CA ASN A 111 -18.45 22.20 -7.09
C ASN A 111 -19.06 23.59 -7.35
N GLN A 112 -20.09 23.98 -6.60
CA GLN A 112 -20.67 25.33 -6.64
C GLN A 112 -19.98 26.31 -5.68
N GLU A 113 -18.92 25.90 -4.98
CA GLU A 113 -18.23 26.67 -3.94
C GLU A 113 -19.16 27.09 -2.77
N ARG A 114 -20.27 26.35 -2.59
CA ARG A 114 -21.28 26.62 -1.55
C ARG A 114 -20.93 25.86 -0.28
N TRP A 115 -19.86 26.29 0.37
CA TRP A 115 -19.22 25.59 1.49
C TRP A 115 -20.17 25.17 2.61
N ASP A 116 -20.95 26.10 3.17
CA ASP A 116 -21.85 25.79 4.28
C ASP A 116 -22.90 24.73 3.92
N SER A 117 -23.37 24.75 2.67
CA SER A 117 -24.33 23.77 2.18
C SER A 117 -23.66 22.41 1.95
N HIS A 118 -22.43 22.41 1.44
CA HIS A 118 -21.61 21.22 1.32
C HIS A 118 -21.40 20.54 2.69
N VAL A 119 -20.92 21.28 3.69
CA VAL A 119 -20.65 20.77 5.04
C VAL A 119 -21.92 20.16 5.66
N ARG A 120 -23.07 20.85 5.57
CA ARG A 120 -24.34 20.32 6.08
C ARG A 120 -24.78 19.03 5.37
N ALA A 121 -24.64 18.97 4.05
CA ALA A 121 -25.03 17.81 3.27
C ALA A 121 -24.10 16.61 3.53
N ARG A 122 -22.78 16.85 3.57
CA ARG A 122 -21.74 15.88 3.94
C ARG A 122 -22.00 15.29 5.32
N ASP A 123 -22.15 16.13 6.33
CA ASP A 123 -22.31 15.67 7.72
C ASP A 123 -23.60 14.88 7.91
N ARG A 124 -24.67 15.27 7.21
CA ARG A 124 -25.91 14.50 7.17
C ARG A 124 -25.70 13.14 6.53
N ALA A 125 -24.99 13.08 5.40
CA ALA A 125 -24.69 11.83 4.71
C ALA A 125 -23.88 10.89 5.60
N LEU A 126 -22.74 11.36 6.12
CA LEU A 126 -21.83 10.55 6.94
C LEU A 126 -22.53 10.05 8.21
N LYS A 127 -23.36 10.86 8.86
CA LYS A 127 -24.14 10.42 10.03
C LYS A 127 -25.12 9.29 9.70
N LEU A 128 -25.77 9.34 8.54
CA LEU A 128 -26.70 8.28 8.12
C LEU A 128 -25.94 7.01 7.72
N ILE A 129 -24.86 7.15 6.95
CA ILE A 129 -24.02 6.02 6.54
C ILE A 129 -23.42 5.32 7.76
N TYR A 130 -22.86 6.08 8.70
CA TYR A 130 -22.29 5.51 9.93
C TYR A 130 -23.29 4.65 10.71
N ARG A 131 -24.56 5.08 10.76
CA ARG A 131 -25.61 4.33 11.44
C ARG A 131 -25.94 3.00 10.74
N ASP A 132 -25.89 2.99 9.42
CA ASP A 132 -26.38 1.88 8.60
C ASP A 132 -25.26 0.87 8.26
N SER A 133 -24.04 1.35 7.97
CA SER A 133 -22.88 0.52 7.63
C SER A 133 -21.55 1.26 7.92
N PRO A 134 -20.85 0.89 9.01
CA PRO A 134 -19.51 1.40 9.32
C PRO A 134 -18.47 1.15 8.21
N GLN A 135 -18.58 0.04 7.48
CA GLN A 135 -17.67 -0.27 6.36
C GLN A 135 -17.87 0.72 5.21
N LEU A 136 -19.12 1.04 4.85
CA LEU A 136 -19.42 2.04 3.83
C LEU A 136 -18.95 3.45 4.24
N LEU A 137 -18.91 3.73 5.54
CA LEU A 137 -18.37 4.99 6.04
C LEU A 137 -16.89 5.14 5.67
N ALA A 138 -16.05 4.11 5.84
CA ALA A 138 -14.63 4.17 5.50
C ALA A 138 -14.40 4.53 4.03
N PHE A 139 -15.10 3.87 3.11
CA PHE A 139 -15.07 4.21 1.68
C PHE A 139 -15.48 5.66 1.42
N THR A 140 -16.55 6.11 2.07
CA THR A 140 -17.04 7.49 1.92
C THR A 140 -16.05 8.52 2.48
N LEU A 141 -15.36 8.20 3.57
CA LEU A 141 -14.32 9.05 4.15
C LEU A 141 -13.13 9.22 3.20
N ARG A 142 -12.71 8.14 2.52
CA ARG A 142 -11.66 8.17 1.48
C ARG A 142 -12.03 9.08 0.31
N ASP A 143 -13.28 9.03 -0.14
CA ASP A 143 -13.76 9.95 -1.18
C ASP A 143 -13.65 11.42 -0.73
N PHE A 144 -13.98 11.71 0.53
CA PHE A 144 -13.82 13.06 1.08
C PHE A 144 -12.35 13.45 1.29
N LYS A 145 -11.47 12.52 1.68
CA LYS A 145 -10.00 12.74 1.71
C LYS A 145 -9.53 13.19 0.34
N ARG A 146 -9.82 12.42 -0.72
CA ARG A 146 -9.45 12.77 -2.11
C ARG A 146 -9.96 14.17 -2.47
N MET A 147 -11.24 14.44 -2.24
CA MET A 147 -11.83 15.75 -2.56
C MET A 147 -11.12 16.90 -1.83
N TYR A 148 -10.83 16.74 -0.54
CA TYR A 148 -10.31 17.83 0.30
C TYR A 148 -8.79 18.02 0.16
N VAL A 149 -8.05 16.94 -0.04
CA VAL A 149 -6.59 16.90 0.01
C VAL A 149 -5.98 16.93 -1.39
N GLU A 150 -6.58 16.20 -2.34
CA GLU A 150 -6.01 16.02 -3.68
C GLU A 150 -6.65 17.01 -4.68
N ASP A 151 -7.98 17.08 -4.70
CA ASP A 151 -8.72 17.83 -5.73
C ASP A 151 -8.79 19.35 -5.45
N LEU A 152 -9.06 19.74 -4.20
CA LEU A 152 -9.16 21.16 -3.83
C LEU A 152 -7.80 21.88 -3.91
N LYS A 153 -7.82 23.11 -4.43
CA LYS A 153 -6.67 24.02 -4.48
C LYS A 153 -7.05 25.38 -3.85
N PRO A 154 -6.47 25.77 -2.69
CA PRO A 154 -5.53 25.01 -1.88
C PRO A 154 -6.18 23.80 -1.16
N PRO A 155 -5.40 22.76 -0.83
CA PRO A 155 -5.90 21.60 -0.10
C PRO A 155 -6.33 21.98 1.32
N ARG A 156 -7.33 21.27 1.84
CA ARG A 156 -7.97 21.51 3.14
C ARG A 156 -7.75 20.33 4.11
N VAL A 157 -6.49 19.98 4.34
CA VAL A 157 -6.09 18.78 5.09
C VAL A 157 -6.62 18.78 6.54
N GLU A 158 -6.53 19.89 7.25
CA GLU A 158 -7.02 19.98 8.65
C GLU A 158 -8.54 19.76 8.75
N GLU A 159 -9.30 20.21 7.75
CA GLU A 159 -10.74 19.96 7.72
C GLU A 159 -11.05 18.48 7.42
N ALA A 160 -10.25 17.83 6.58
CA ALA A 160 -10.36 16.39 6.32
C ALA A 160 -10.05 15.56 7.58
N LEU A 161 -8.97 15.89 8.30
CA LEU A 161 -8.63 15.29 9.59
C LEU A 161 -9.77 15.46 10.61
N ALA A 162 -10.34 16.65 10.72
CA ALA A 162 -11.48 16.91 11.62
C ALA A 162 -12.73 16.07 11.26
N ILE A 163 -12.90 15.64 10.00
CA ILE A 163 -13.96 14.70 9.64
C ILE A 163 -13.64 13.32 10.22
N TYR A 164 -12.42 12.82 10.03
CA TYR A 164 -11.97 11.50 10.49
C TYR A 164 -11.97 11.40 12.01
N ASP A 165 -11.58 12.46 12.72
CA ASP A 165 -11.58 12.56 14.18
C ASP A 165 -12.94 12.21 14.82
N ARG A 166 -14.03 12.47 14.10
CA ARG A 166 -15.39 12.17 14.58
C ARG A 166 -15.70 10.68 14.65
N TYR A 167 -14.96 9.86 13.90
CA TYR A 167 -15.24 8.44 13.73
C TYR A 167 -14.12 7.52 14.23
N ARG A 168 -12.91 8.04 14.43
CA ARG A 168 -11.75 7.24 14.89
C ARG A 168 -11.88 6.59 16.28
N GLN A 169 -12.88 6.99 17.08
CA GLN A 169 -13.14 6.35 18.38
C GLN A 169 -13.84 5.00 18.23
N ASP A 170 -14.40 4.71 17.06
CA ASP A 170 -14.98 3.42 16.72
C ASP A 170 -13.88 2.52 16.15
N PRO A 171 -13.46 1.44 16.84
CA PRO A 171 -12.37 0.58 16.39
C PRO A 171 -12.63 -0.03 15.02
N ALA A 172 -13.89 -0.39 14.71
CA ALA A 172 -14.25 -1.00 13.43
C ALA A 172 -14.09 -0.04 12.26
N VAL A 173 -14.27 1.27 12.50
CA VAL A 173 -13.98 2.29 11.49
C VAL A 173 -12.49 2.63 11.48
N TRP A 174 -11.87 2.71 12.65
CA TRP A 174 -10.48 3.15 12.77
C TRP A 174 -9.50 2.20 12.09
N VAL A 175 -9.68 0.88 12.22
CA VAL A 175 -8.88 -0.13 11.50
C VAL A 175 -8.92 0.10 9.98
N GLU A 176 -10.03 0.58 9.45
CA GLU A 176 -10.16 0.84 8.02
C GLU A 176 -9.50 2.16 7.58
N ILE A 177 -9.46 3.18 8.43
CA ILE A 177 -9.14 4.56 7.99
C ILE A 177 -7.83 5.12 8.57
N TRP A 178 -7.12 4.39 9.42
CA TRP A 178 -5.94 4.91 10.11
C TRP A 178 -4.80 5.25 9.15
N SER A 179 -4.62 4.48 8.07
CA SER A 179 -3.58 4.71 7.05
C SER A 179 -3.82 6.02 6.32
N ASP A 180 -5.06 6.24 5.86
CA ASP A 180 -5.50 7.50 5.26
C ASP A 180 -5.32 8.71 6.19
N TYR A 181 -5.57 8.52 7.48
CA TYR A 181 -5.33 9.54 8.50
C TYR A 181 -3.83 9.82 8.67
N GLY A 182 -3.01 8.77 8.64
CA GLY A 182 -1.55 8.85 8.63
C GLY A 182 -1.00 9.65 7.48
N ASP A 183 -1.47 9.38 6.24
CA ASP A 183 -1.05 10.14 5.05
C ASP A 183 -1.32 11.63 5.19
N MET A 184 -2.50 11.99 5.72
CA MET A 184 -2.87 13.38 5.95
C MET A 184 -1.96 14.03 7.01
N LEU A 185 -1.63 13.31 8.08
CA LEU A 185 -0.66 13.79 9.07
C LEU A 185 0.75 13.92 8.50
N HIS A 186 1.19 12.97 7.67
CA HIS A 186 2.47 13.01 6.98
C HIS A 186 2.58 14.26 6.10
N GLY A 187 1.55 14.56 5.31
CA GLY A 187 1.49 15.79 4.49
C GLY A 187 1.61 17.09 5.30
N LEU A 188 1.32 17.04 6.61
CA LEU A 188 1.48 18.15 7.55
C LEU A 188 2.77 18.07 8.39
N GLY A 189 3.60 17.04 8.22
CA GLY A 189 4.78 16.77 9.05
C GLY A 189 4.46 16.37 10.49
N ARG A 190 3.25 15.83 10.73
CA ARG A 190 2.67 15.48 12.03
C ARG A 190 2.51 13.96 12.23
N GLN A 191 3.20 13.14 11.44
CA GLN A 191 3.05 11.68 11.43
C GLN A 191 3.26 11.02 12.80
N ALA A 192 4.05 11.62 13.69
CA ALA A 192 4.29 11.11 15.05
C ALA A 192 3.02 11.12 15.94
N GLU A 193 2.02 11.96 15.62
CA GLU A 193 0.75 12.00 16.36
C GLU A 193 -0.06 10.70 16.23
N LEU A 194 0.19 9.91 15.18
CA LEU A 194 -0.51 8.65 14.94
C LEU A 194 -0.09 7.54 15.92
N ILE A 195 1.13 7.59 16.45
CA ILE A 195 1.69 6.55 17.34
C ILE A 195 0.78 6.26 18.55
N PRO A 196 0.43 7.24 19.40
CA PRO A 196 -0.46 6.98 20.53
C PRO A 196 -1.88 6.57 20.11
N MET A 197 -2.30 6.88 18.88
CA MET A 197 -3.63 6.53 18.36
C MET A 197 -3.70 5.09 17.87
N MET A 198 -2.58 4.52 17.42
CA MET A 198 -2.52 3.12 16.97
C MET A 198 -2.39 2.14 18.14
N GLN A 199 -1.83 2.57 19.28
CA GLN A 199 -1.58 1.70 20.43
C GLN A 199 -2.78 0.82 20.86
N PRO A 200 -4.04 1.30 20.88
CA PRO A 200 -5.20 0.47 21.25
C PRO A 200 -5.56 -0.63 20.24
N LEU A 201 -5.16 -0.48 18.97
CA LEU A 201 -5.42 -1.48 17.92
C LEU A 201 -4.36 -2.58 17.88
N LEU A 202 -3.19 -2.31 18.46
CA LEU A 202 -2.03 -3.19 18.39
C LEU A 202 -2.08 -4.25 19.50
N PRO A 203 -1.47 -5.41 19.27
CA PRO A 203 -1.39 -6.45 20.30
C PRO A 203 -0.54 -5.98 21.49
N GLY A 204 -0.98 -6.30 22.70
CA GLY A 204 -0.22 -6.08 23.92
C GLY A 204 1.03 -6.97 24.02
N PRO A 205 2.01 -6.62 24.87
CA PRO A 205 3.23 -7.40 25.06
C PRO A 205 3.00 -8.82 25.59
N ASP A 206 1.87 -9.02 26.27
CA ASP A 206 1.46 -10.26 26.94
C ASP A 206 0.15 -10.83 26.36
N ASP A 207 -0.34 -10.25 25.25
CA ASP A 207 -1.54 -10.74 24.58
C ASP A 207 -1.24 -12.07 23.88
N SER A 208 -2.24 -12.96 23.84
CA SER A 208 -2.20 -14.13 22.96
C SER A 208 -2.20 -13.70 21.50
N TYR A 209 -1.73 -14.57 20.62
CA TYR A 209 -1.84 -14.36 19.18
C TYR A 209 -3.29 -14.05 18.77
N ASP A 210 -3.45 -12.98 18.01
CA ASP A 210 -4.71 -12.52 17.42
C ASP A 210 -4.37 -12.13 15.97
N PRO A 211 -4.86 -12.89 14.95
CA PRO A 211 -4.52 -12.66 13.55
C PRO A 211 -4.81 -11.22 13.11
N GLU A 212 -5.99 -10.70 13.44
CA GLU A 212 -6.42 -9.37 12.97
C GLU A 212 -5.52 -8.27 13.53
N LYS A 213 -5.09 -8.40 14.78
CA LYS A 213 -4.13 -7.46 15.38
C LYS A 213 -2.71 -7.62 14.85
N CYS A 214 -2.33 -8.82 14.42
CA CYS A 214 -1.02 -9.08 13.83
C CYS A 214 -0.91 -8.46 12.44
N ASP A 215 -1.97 -8.54 11.63
CA ASP A 215 -2.03 -7.89 10.32
C ASP A 215 -1.88 -6.37 10.48
N VAL A 216 -2.66 -5.77 11.39
CA VAL A 216 -2.54 -4.34 11.73
C VAL A 216 -1.14 -3.98 12.25
N LEU A 217 -0.50 -4.86 13.03
CA LEU A 217 0.87 -4.64 13.49
C LEU A 217 1.87 -4.64 12.33
N ILE A 218 1.72 -5.53 11.35
CA ILE A 218 2.59 -5.63 10.17
C ILE A 218 2.45 -4.39 9.30
N GLU A 219 1.22 -3.99 8.97
CA GLU A 219 0.96 -2.75 8.24
C GLU A 219 1.49 -1.53 8.98
N TRP A 220 1.27 -1.46 10.30
CA TRP A 220 1.77 -0.37 11.13
C TRP A 220 3.30 -0.29 11.14
N MET A 221 3.99 -1.43 11.19
CA MET A 221 5.44 -1.48 11.05
C MET A 221 5.90 -0.94 9.69
N GLY A 222 5.18 -1.27 8.62
CA GLY A 222 5.45 -0.76 7.27
C GLY A 222 5.31 0.76 7.21
N TYR A 223 4.20 1.28 7.72
CA TYR A 223 3.96 2.71 7.82
C TYR A 223 5.06 3.43 8.60
N LEU A 224 5.47 2.89 9.76
CA LEU A 224 6.53 3.48 10.58
C LEU A 224 7.89 3.47 9.86
N ALA A 225 8.19 2.41 9.12
CA ALA A 225 9.41 2.32 8.33
C ALA A 225 9.42 3.37 7.21
N ASP A 226 8.32 3.51 6.49
CA ASP A 226 8.16 4.49 5.41
C ASP A 226 8.36 5.92 5.90
N ASN A 227 7.78 6.25 7.06
CA ASN A 227 7.69 7.60 7.60
C ASN A 227 8.91 8.09 8.43
N ASP A 228 10.10 7.52 8.21
CA ASP A 228 11.34 7.81 8.96
C ASP A 228 11.25 7.52 10.49
N LEU A 229 10.23 6.79 10.95
CA LEU A 229 10.02 6.44 12.36
C LEU A 229 10.71 5.12 12.73
N SER A 230 11.92 4.90 12.22
CA SER A 230 12.69 3.65 12.35
C SER A 230 12.89 3.18 13.80
N GLY A 231 13.04 4.11 14.74
CA GLY A 231 13.14 3.80 16.17
C GLY A 231 11.86 3.16 16.72
N ALA A 232 10.69 3.64 16.32
CA ALA A 232 9.41 3.04 16.67
C ALA A 232 9.22 1.71 15.92
N ALA A 233 9.52 1.67 14.61
CA ALA A 233 9.43 0.44 13.82
C ALA A 233 10.22 -0.72 14.47
N ALA A 234 11.45 -0.46 14.92
CA ALA A 234 12.27 -1.46 15.60
C ALA A 234 11.67 -1.99 16.91
N GLN A 235 10.93 -1.14 17.65
CA GLN A 235 10.22 -1.55 18.86
C GLN A 235 9.06 -2.49 18.52
N TYR A 236 8.25 -2.15 17.52
CA TYR A 236 7.12 -2.97 17.07
C TYR A 236 7.55 -4.28 16.40
N ARG A 237 8.69 -4.31 15.70
CA ARG A 237 9.31 -5.58 15.25
C ARG A 237 9.64 -6.49 16.42
N THR A 238 10.19 -5.93 17.50
CA THR A 238 10.52 -6.71 18.70
C THR A 238 9.25 -7.28 19.35
N LEU A 239 8.15 -6.53 19.33
CA LEU A 239 6.84 -6.99 19.76
C LEU A 239 6.31 -8.12 18.85
N GLY A 240 6.32 -7.94 17.53
CA GLY A 240 5.90 -8.96 16.58
C GLY A 240 6.67 -10.28 16.74
N LEU A 241 7.99 -10.21 16.89
CA LEU A 241 8.83 -11.39 17.15
C LEU A 241 8.55 -12.05 18.51
N ARG A 242 8.02 -11.32 19.48
CA ARG A 242 7.61 -11.89 20.78
C ARG A 242 6.29 -12.65 20.63
N ILE A 243 5.33 -12.07 19.92
CA ILE A 243 4.03 -12.70 19.63
C ILE A 243 4.23 -13.98 18.81
N ALA A 244 5.06 -13.91 17.77
CA ALA A 244 5.44 -15.05 16.94
C ALA A 244 5.97 -16.25 17.74
N ARG A 245 6.66 -16.05 18.88
CA ARG A 245 7.14 -17.18 19.71
C ARG A 245 6.03 -17.97 20.40
N GLN A 246 4.85 -17.37 20.52
CA GLN A 246 3.67 -17.98 21.15
C GLN A 246 2.67 -18.49 20.10
N ALA A 247 2.88 -18.13 18.83
CA ALA A 247 2.01 -18.44 17.72
C ALA A 247 2.14 -19.92 17.31
N SER A 248 1.07 -20.50 16.77
CA SER A 248 1.13 -21.84 16.19
C SER A 248 1.94 -21.85 14.88
N PRO A 249 2.34 -23.01 14.34
CA PRO A 249 3.01 -23.07 13.05
C PRO A 249 2.19 -22.47 11.90
N GLN A 250 0.85 -22.58 11.95
CA GLN A 250 -0.03 -21.97 10.95
C GLN A 250 -0.03 -20.45 11.10
N ASP A 251 -0.19 -19.95 12.32
CA ASP A 251 -0.19 -18.52 12.61
C ASP A 251 1.13 -17.84 12.18
N LEU A 252 2.27 -18.53 12.38
CA LEU A 252 3.57 -18.06 11.90
C LEU A 252 3.66 -17.96 10.38
N MET A 253 2.99 -18.89 9.67
CA MET A 253 2.92 -18.87 8.22
C MET A 253 2.06 -17.70 7.75
N ASP A 254 0.91 -17.47 8.38
CA ASP A 254 0.00 -16.36 8.07
C ASP A 254 0.70 -14.99 8.31
N MET A 255 1.45 -14.85 9.41
CA MET A 255 2.27 -13.65 9.68
C MET A 255 3.37 -13.44 8.64
N LYS A 256 3.97 -14.53 8.15
CA LYS A 256 5.02 -14.47 7.14
C LYS A 256 4.44 -14.02 5.81
N GLU A 257 3.34 -14.64 5.37
CA GLU A 257 2.62 -14.30 4.14
C GLU A 257 2.23 -12.81 4.13
N SER A 258 1.63 -12.33 5.22
CA SER A 258 1.25 -10.91 5.34
C SER A 258 2.45 -9.94 5.26
N ALA A 259 3.61 -10.33 5.80
CA ALA A 259 4.83 -9.54 5.70
C ALA A 259 5.48 -9.63 4.31
N GLU A 260 5.32 -10.76 3.61
CA GLU A 260 5.77 -10.95 2.23
C GLU A 260 4.91 -10.14 1.25
N ASP A 261 3.59 -10.12 1.41
CA ASP A 261 2.68 -9.28 0.61
C ASP A 261 3.06 -7.79 0.72
N LEU A 262 3.34 -7.32 1.95
CA LEU A 262 3.78 -5.94 2.17
C LEU A 262 5.18 -5.67 1.63
N LEU A 263 6.07 -6.66 1.64
CA LEU A 263 7.38 -6.57 1.01
C LEU A 263 7.24 -6.41 -0.51
N GLU A 264 6.41 -7.24 -1.15
CA GLU A 264 6.18 -7.20 -2.60
C GLU A 264 5.57 -5.87 -3.02
N ALA A 265 4.52 -5.42 -2.32
CA ALA A 265 3.93 -4.10 -2.55
C ALA A 265 4.97 -2.97 -2.37
N ALA A 266 5.88 -3.08 -1.40
CA ALA A 266 6.94 -2.10 -1.22
C ALA A 266 7.97 -2.12 -2.36
N LEU A 267 8.28 -3.30 -2.93
CA LEU A 267 9.16 -3.41 -4.10
C LEU A 267 8.55 -2.80 -5.35
N GLU A 268 7.26 -3.07 -5.61
CA GLU A 268 6.50 -2.48 -6.72
C GLU A 268 6.48 -0.94 -6.66
N ASN A 269 6.49 -0.38 -5.45
CA ASN A 269 6.53 1.06 -5.21
C ASN A 269 7.95 1.61 -4.99
N GLU A 270 9.00 0.85 -5.31
CA GLU A 270 10.42 1.21 -5.17
C GLU A 270 10.84 1.63 -3.73
N ASN A 271 10.06 1.22 -2.73
CA ASN A 271 10.26 1.56 -1.33
C ASN A 271 11.18 0.56 -0.63
N LEU A 272 12.48 0.67 -0.94
CA LEU A 272 13.53 -0.22 -0.42
C LEU A 272 13.58 -0.29 1.11
N ARG A 273 13.16 0.77 1.81
CA ARG A 273 13.21 0.80 3.27
C ARG A 273 12.15 -0.10 3.90
N VAL A 274 10.91 0.00 3.44
CA VAL A 274 9.82 -0.88 3.90
C VAL A 274 10.14 -2.31 3.47
N ALA A 275 10.55 -2.52 2.22
CA ALA A 275 10.92 -3.84 1.70
C ALA A 275 12.01 -4.50 2.55
N TYR A 276 13.12 -3.79 2.85
CA TYR A 276 14.18 -4.30 3.73
C TYR A 276 13.66 -4.62 5.12
N PHE A 277 12.85 -3.73 5.70
CA PHE A 277 12.32 -3.93 7.04
C PHE A 277 11.47 -5.20 7.13
N MET A 278 10.62 -5.44 6.13
CA MET A 278 9.79 -6.65 6.05
C MET A 278 10.63 -7.90 5.77
N ALA A 279 11.63 -7.81 4.89
CA ALA A 279 12.55 -8.92 4.64
C ALA A 279 13.34 -9.32 5.91
N ASP A 280 13.85 -8.34 6.67
CA ASP A 280 14.51 -8.57 7.96
C ASP A 280 13.53 -9.16 8.99
N PHE A 281 12.27 -8.76 8.97
CA PHE A 281 11.24 -9.33 9.84
C PHE A 281 10.96 -10.80 9.49
N VAL A 282 10.70 -11.11 8.22
CA VAL A 282 10.48 -12.48 7.73
C VAL A 282 11.67 -13.39 8.03
N MET A 283 12.90 -12.94 7.75
CA MET A 283 14.14 -13.66 8.10
C MET A 283 14.24 -13.97 9.61
N ARG A 284 13.70 -13.10 10.47
CA ARG A 284 13.72 -13.31 11.93
C ARG A 284 12.60 -14.20 12.42
N LEU A 285 11.45 -14.24 11.72
CA LEU A 285 10.37 -15.20 11.96
C LEU A 285 10.85 -16.62 11.64
N ASP A 286 11.51 -16.82 10.50
CA ASP A 286 12.11 -18.09 10.11
C ASP A 286 13.60 -17.93 9.76
N ARG A 287 14.47 -18.26 10.73
CA ARG A 287 15.92 -18.19 10.54
C ARG A 287 16.49 -19.28 9.63
N SER A 288 15.70 -20.30 9.32
CA SER A 288 16.11 -21.39 8.43
C SER A 288 15.85 -21.07 6.95
N ASP A 289 15.00 -20.07 6.69
CA ASP A 289 14.74 -19.56 5.36
C ASP A 289 15.97 -18.84 4.78
N LYS A 290 16.62 -19.49 3.82
CA LYS A 290 17.80 -18.95 3.15
C LYS A 290 17.45 -17.85 2.16
N ASP A 291 16.26 -17.89 1.57
CA ASP A 291 15.83 -16.97 0.54
C ASP A 291 15.44 -15.64 1.18
N ALA A 292 14.70 -15.67 2.30
CA ALA A 292 14.43 -14.48 3.10
C ALA A 292 15.72 -13.80 3.59
N LYS A 293 16.72 -14.59 3.99
CA LYS A 293 18.02 -14.08 4.42
C LYS A 293 18.79 -13.41 3.28
N LEU A 294 18.81 -14.04 2.09
CA LEU A 294 19.46 -13.49 0.91
C LEU A 294 18.77 -12.19 0.49
N ARG A 295 17.44 -12.20 0.42
CA ARG A 295 16.62 -11.02 0.09
C ARG A 295 16.85 -9.85 1.05
N ALA A 296 16.87 -10.10 2.36
CA ALA A 296 17.17 -9.07 3.35
C ALA A 296 18.58 -8.48 3.18
N TRP A 297 19.56 -9.30 2.80
CA TRP A 297 20.92 -8.84 2.52
C TRP A 297 21.00 -8.00 1.24
N ASP A 298 20.40 -8.46 0.14
CA ASP A 298 20.35 -7.72 -1.13
C ASP A 298 19.66 -6.35 -0.95
N LEU A 299 18.54 -6.31 -0.21
CA LEU A 299 17.83 -5.07 0.09
C LEU A 299 18.63 -4.13 0.98
N GLN A 300 19.42 -4.67 1.92
CA GLN A 300 20.32 -3.85 2.73
C GLN A 300 21.40 -3.18 1.88
N GLU A 301 21.98 -3.91 0.91
CA GLU A 301 22.93 -3.34 -0.05
C GLU A 301 22.26 -2.29 -0.93
N ALA A 302 21.08 -2.59 -1.48
CA ALA A 302 20.31 -1.67 -2.32
C ALA A 302 19.96 -0.36 -1.58
N MET A 303 19.54 -0.44 -0.31
CA MET A 303 19.29 0.74 0.53
C MET A 303 20.54 1.59 0.73
N ALA A 304 21.69 0.94 0.99
CA ALA A 304 22.96 1.66 1.13
C ALA A 304 23.28 2.41 -0.16
N VAL A 305 23.12 1.77 -1.32
CA VAL A 305 23.31 2.39 -2.63
C VAL A 305 22.31 3.53 -2.87
N GLN A 306 21.02 3.37 -2.58
CA GLN A 306 20.02 4.43 -2.74
C GLN A 306 20.36 5.68 -1.93
N ALA A 307 20.86 5.51 -0.69
CA ALA A 307 21.32 6.62 0.14
C ALA A 307 22.57 7.31 -0.44
N GLU A 308 23.47 6.58 -1.08
CA GLU A 308 24.61 7.15 -1.80
C GLU A 308 24.19 7.86 -3.09
N LEU A 309 23.25 7.28 -3.86
CA LEU A 309 22.70 7.86 -5.09
C LEU A 309 22.00 9.19 -4.83
N SER A 310 21.25 9.28 -3.74
CA SER A 310 20.62 10.54 -3.29
C SER A 310 21.66 11.65 -3.03
N ARG A 311 22.84 11.29 -2.50
CA ARG A 311 23.96 12.22 -2.33
C ARG A 311 24.67 12.51 -3.67
N LEU A 312 24.80 11.52 -4.55
CA LEU A 312 25.41 11.64 -5.88
C LEU A 312 24.67 12.63 -6.78
N LEU A 313 23.33 12.65 -6.72
CA LEU A 313 22.50 13.61 -7.47
C LEU A 313 22.88 15.08 -7.20
N ASN A 314 23.47 15.36 -6.03
CA ASN A 314 23.90 16.69 -5.64
C ASN A 314 25.42 16.94 -5.80
N ASP A 315 26.22 15.92 -6.14
CA ASP A 315 27.67 16.09 -6.34
C ASP A 315 27.98 16.56 -7.76
N ARG A 316 28.14 17.88 -7.91
CA ARG A 316 28.49 18.54 -9.18
C ARG A 316 29.82 18.11 -9.79
N ARG A 317 30.63 17.32 -9.08
CA ARG A 317 31.92 16.81 -9.56
C ARG A 317 31.79 15.42 -10.18
N VAL A 318 30.61 14.80 -10.09
CA VAL A 318 30.30 13.53 -10.75
C VAL A 318 29.56 13.86 -12.04
N TYR A 319 30.00 13.26 -13.13
CA TYR A 319 29.39 13.41 -14.44
C TYR A 319 27.97 12.82 -14.41
N PRO A 320 26.91 13.58 -14.78
CA PRO A 320 25.52 13.17 -14.58
C PRO A 320 25.16 11.81 -15.17
N LEU A 321 25.76 11.42 -16.31
CA LEU A 321 25.50 10.10 -16.91
C LEU A 321 25.94 8.93 -16.02
N VAL A 322 26.96 9.10 -15.17
CA VAL A 322 27.37 8.03 -14.24
C VAL A 322 26.34 7.87 -13.11
N VAL A 323 25.70 8.95 -12.69
CA VAL A 323 24.63 8.92 -11.68
C VAL A 323 23.39 8.23 -12.26
N GLN A 324 23.02 8.57 -13.49
CA GLN A 324 21.91 7.93 -14.20
C GLN A 324 22.18 6.44 -14.43
N ASP A 325 23.38 6.08 -14.88
CA ASP A 325 23.79 4.69 -15.07
C ASP A 325 23.73 3.88 -13.76
N ALA A 326 24.18 4.46 -12.64
CA ALA A 326 24.06 3.82 -11.34
C ALA A 326 22.58 3.59 -10.91
N TRP A 327 21.68 4.50 -11.24
CA TRP A 327 20.24 4.31 -11.01
C TRP A 327 19.66 3.19 -11.88
N ASN A 328 20.03 3.13 -13.15
CA ASN A 328 19.58 2.07 -14.05
C ASN A 328 20.09 0.70 -13.60
N LEU A 329 21.37 0.59 -13.22
CA LEU A 329 21.92 -0.65 -12.69
C LEU A 329 21.23 -1.08 -11.39
N LEU A 330 20.84 -0.12 -10.53
CA LEU A 330 20.03 -0.43 -9.34
C LEU A 330 18.65 -0.95 -9.74
N ALA A 331 17.94 -0.25 -10.63
CA ALA A 331 16.61 -0.64 -11.10
C ALA A 331 16.62 -2.04 -11.74
N THR A 332 17.59 -2.32 -12.62
CA THR A 332 17.77 -3.65 -13.22
C THR A 332 18.04 -4.72 -12.16
N LYS A 333 18.91 -4.45 -11.18
CA LYS A 333 19.21 -5.40 -10.10
C LYS A 333 17.99 -5.65 -9.19
N MET A 334 17.12 -4.67 -9.04
CA MET A 334 15.89 -4.76 -8.25
C MET A 334 14.68 -5.27 -9.06
N GLU A 335 14.86 -5.56 -10.35
CA GLU A 335 13.79 -5.96 -11.27
C GLU A 335 12.63 -4.93 -11.32
N TRP A 336 12.94 -3.66 -11.10
CA TRP A 336 11.97 -2.58 -11.28
C TRP A 336 11.68 -2.37 -12.76
N ASP A 337 10.45 -1.97 -13.08
CA ASP A 337 10.07 -1.64 -14.45
C ASP A 337 11.10 -0.68 -15.04
N GLU A 338 11.67 -1.04 -16.19
CA GLU A 338 12.70 -0.23 -16.82
C GLU A 338 12.16 1.19 -16.99
N PRO A 339 12.89 2.24 -16.54
CA PRO A 339 12.48 3.61 -16.82
C PRO A 339 12.35 3.73 -18.36
N GLY A 340 11.10 3.83 -18.82
CA GLY A 340 10.68 3.37 -20.14
C GLY A 340 11.63 3.71 -21.30
N ASP A 341 11.88 2.73 -22.18
CA ASP A 341 12.56 2.80 -23.48
C ASP A 341 13.40 4.07 -23.69
N GLY A 342 14.62 4.12 -23.12
CA GLY A 342 15.31 5.39 -23.06
C GLY A 342 16.81 5.47 -22.75
N LEU A 343 17.63 4.53 -23.26
CA LEU A 343 19.07 4.72 -23.60
C LEU A 343 20.02 4.87 -22.38
N TYR A 344 21.16 4.18 -22.30
CA TYR A 344 22.32 4.35 -23.18
C TYR A 344 23.21 3.09 -23.17
N GLY A 345 23.18 2.31 -24.24
CA GLY A 345 24.33 1.45 -24.55
C GLY A 345 25.58 2.30 -24.86
N ASP A 346 26.75 1.67 -25.01
CA ASP A 346 28.06 2.26 -25.38
C ASP A 346 28.02 3.34 -26.50
N SER A 347 26.94 3.44 -27.27
CA SER A 347 26.73 4.30 -28.44
C SER A 347 26.55 5.80 -28.17
N LEU A 348 26.34 6.23 -26.92
CA LEU A 348 26.01 7.64 -26.61
C LEU A 348 26.97 8.36 -25.66
N ILE A 349 27.97 7.67 -25.10
CA ILE A 349 29.11 8.34 -24.48
C ILE A 349 29.99 8.88 -25.60
N SER A 350 29.73 10.14 -25.98
CA SER A 350 30.57 10.89 -26.93
C SER A 350 32.04 10.82 -26.53
N LEU A 351 32.96 10.92 -27.49
CA LEU A 351 34.41 10.88 -27.21
C LEU A 351 34.82 11.88 -26.11
N ASP A 352 34.22 13.08 -26.11
CA ASP A 352 34.48 14.13 -25.12
C ASP A 352 33.93 13.80 -23.72
N SER A 353 32.97 12.89 -23.61
CA SER A 353 32.37 12.47 -22.34
C SER A 353 33.04 11.25 -21.70
N ARG A 354 33.96 10.56 -22.41
CA ARG A 354 34.65 9.36 -21.90
C ARG A 354 35.56 9.65 -20.71
N GLU A 355 36.35 10.72 -20.78
CA GLU A 355 37.27 11.09 -19.71
C GLU A 355 36.50 11.48 -18.44
N ALA A 356 35.45 12.30 -18.60
CA ALA A 356 34.58 12.71 -17.50
C ALA A 356 33.86 11.53 -16.84
N TYR A 357 33.41 10.56 -17.63
CA TYR A 357 32.80 9.32 -17.14
C TYR A 357 33.81 8.51 -16.31
N VAL A 358 35.00 8.23 -16.85
CA VAL A 358 36.06 7.45 -16.16
C VAL A 358 36.52 8.14 -14.87
N GLU A 359 36.72 9.45 -14.89
CA GLU A 359 37.07 10.23 -13.70
C GLU A 359 35.96 10.14 -12.63
N SER A 360 34.70 10.19 -13.06
CA SER A 360 33.54 10.09 -12.17
C SER A 360 33.45 8.72 -11.50
N VAL A 361 33.66 7.62 -12.24
CA VAL A 361 33.74 6.28 -11.64
C VAL A 361 34.88 6.20 -10.62
N GLY A 362 36.04 6.78 -10.93
CA GLY A 362 37.17 6.87 -9.98
C GLY A 362 36.83 7.65 -8.71
N ARG A 363 36.05 8.73 -8.82
CA ARG A 363 35.53 9.51 -7.69
C ARG A 363 34.51 8.71 -6.88
N ILE A 364 33.59 8.02 -7.55
CA ILE A 364 32.56 7.18 -6.92
C ILE A 364 33.21 6.09 -6.09
N LYS A 365 34.20 5.37 -6.63
CA LYS A 365 35.01 4.38 -5.91
C LYS A 365 35.54 4.85 -4.56
N LYS A 366 35.88 6.14 -4.44
CA LYS A 366 36.46 6.71 -3.22
C LYS A 366 35.42 7.29 -2.26
N SER A 367 34.38 7.92 -2.80
CA SER A 367 33.46 8.77 -2.02
C SER A 367 32.09 8.11 -1.78
N TYR A 368 31.80 7.06 -2.55
CA TYR A 368 30.53 6.33 -2.58
C TYR A 368 30.81 4.82 -2.74
N PRO A 369 31.42 4.20 -1.71
CA PRO A 369 31.92 2.83 -1.79
C PRO A 369 30.82 1.79 -1.91
N ALA A 370 29.60 2.02 -1.41
CA ALA A 370 28.51 1.06 -1.54
C ALA A 370 28.04 1.00 -3.00
N THR A 371 27.83 2.17 -3.63
CA THR A 371 27.48 2.24 -5.06
C THR A 371 28.56 1.59 -5.92
N PHE A 372 29.84 1.90 -5.68
CA PHE A 372 30.94 1.27 -6.43
C PHE A 372 31.03 -0.23 -6.18
N GLN A 373 30.78 -0.69 -4.95
CA GLN A 373 30.85 -2.11 -4.63
C GLN A 373 29.78 -2.91 -5.35
N MET A 374 28.56 -2.38 -5.41
CA MET A 374 27.41 -3.05 -6.03
C MET A 374 27.58 -3.18 -7.54
N PHE A 375 28.17 -2.18 -8.21
CA PHE A 375 28.32 -2.10 -9.67
C PHE A 375 29.77 -2.21 -10.14
N ARG A 376 30.62 -2.84 -9.33
CA ARG A 376 32.07 -2.89 -9.59
C ARG A 376 32.37 -3.50 -10.94
N ASP A 377 31.77 -4.65 -11.22
CA ASP A 377 32.11 -5.45 -12.40
C ASP A 377 31.63 -4.73 -13.68
N ASP A 378 30.41 -4.17 -13.65
CA ASP A 378 29.83 -3.37 -14.75
C ASP A 378 30.72 -2.16 -15.09
N TRP A 379 31.13 -1.40 -14.06
CA TRP A 379 31.95 -0.21 -14.27
C TRP A 379 33.41 -0.52 -14.60
N GLU A 380 34.01 -1.57 -14.05
CA GLU A 380 35.37 -1.97 -14.43
C GLU A 380 35.42 -2.44 -15.89
N GLU A 381 34.39 -3.15 -16.36
CA GLU A 381 34.25 -3.51 -17.77
C GLU A 381 34.08 -2.27 -18.66
N LEU A 382 33.15 -1.37 -18.31
CA LEU A 382 32.87 -0.17 -19.09
C LEU A 382 34.07 0.79 -19.13
N VAL A 383 34.73 1.05 -17.99
CA VAL A 383 35.96 1.87 -17.93
C VAL A 383 37.06 1.25 -18.80
N LYS A 384 37.19 -0.08 -18.83
CA LYS A 384 38.15 -0.75 -19.70
C LYS A 384 37.86 -0.49 -21.19
N LYS A 385 36.58 -0.48 -21.60
CA LYS A 385 36.15 -0.15 -22.97
C LYS A 385 36.41 1.32 -23.30
N LEU A 386 36.02 2.24 -22.42
CA LEU A 386 36.15 3.69 -22.64
C LEU A 386 37.61 4.17 -22.68
N THR A 387 38.53 3.45 -22.04
CA THR A 387 39.96 3.79 -22.00
C THR A 387 40.79 3.13 -23.12
N VAL A 388 40.17 2.41 -24.06
CA VAL A 388 40.85 1.89 -25.26
C VAL A 388 41.42 3.06 -26.09
N GLY A 389 42.70 2.98 -26.47
CA GLY A 389 43.40 4.03 -27.21
C GLY A 389 44.05 5.12 -26.33
N MET A 390 43.71 5.20 -25.04
CA MET A 390 44.39 6.11 -24.11
C MET A 390 45.78 5.58 -23.74
N ASN A 391 46.76 6.48 -23.67
CA ASN A 391 48.10 6.15 -23.21
C ASN A 391 48.15 5.94 -21.68
N ARG A 392 49.26 5.40 -21.17
CA ARG A 392 49.42 5.08 -19.73
C ARG A 392 49.32 6.30 -18.81
N GLU A 393 49.72 7.47 -19.28
CA GLU A 393 49.71 8.71 -18.51
C GLU A 393 48.28 9.28 -18.41
N GLN A 394 47.54 9.29 -19.52
CA GLN A 394 46.12 9.64 -19.57
C GLN A 394 45.31 8.76 -18.60
N ARG A 395 45.48 7.44 -18.66
CA ARG A 395 44.79 6.51 -17.73
C ARG A 395 45.13 6.79 -16.27
N ARG A 396 46.40 7.08 -15.95
CA ARG A 396 46.82 7.41 -14.57
C ARG A 396 46.24 8.73 -14.08
N ARG A 397 46.02 9.70 -14.96
CA ARG A 397 45.40 10.98 -14.61
C ARG A 397 43.94 10.82 -14.22
N LEU A 398 43.20 9.94 -14.89
CA LEU A 398 41.75 9.74 -14.68
C LEU A 398 41.40 8.85 -13.47
N ILE A 399 42.32 8.00 -13.00
CA ILE A 399 42.09 7.06 -11.89
C ILE A 399 42.59 7.62 -10.54
N ARG A 400 43.34 8.73 -10.57
CA ARG A 400 43.78 9.46 -9.38
C ARG A 400 42.65 10.26 -8.76
#